data_AF-A0A6M6JI83-F1
#
_entry.id   AF-A0A6M6JI83-F1
#
_cell.length_a   1.000
_cell.length_b   1.000
_cell.length_c   1.000
_cell.angle_alpha   90.00
_cell.angle_beta   90.00
_cell.angle_gamma   90.00
#
_symmetry.space_group_name_H-M   'P 1'
#
loop_
_entity.id
_entity.type
_entity.pdbx_description
1 polymer ?
#
loop_
_entity_poly.entity_id
_entity_poly.type
_entity_poly.pdbx_seq_one_letter_code
_entity_poly.pdbx_strand_id
1 'polypeptide(L)'
;MTAGTTHREAPLAYEGAAAPPRSNGELVFTEPWESRAFGMAVSLHDAGAFAWPVFQQALIARVAEWEAAHPDGVGYRYYEQWLSALEDVLDGDGTVPLAQARSRAGELAGRPAGYDHEHAPGEGHGHGHGH
;
A
#
# COMPACT_ATOMS: atom_id res chain seq x y z
N MET A 1 -31.22 13.80 0.29
CA MET A 1 -30.64 13.33 1.56
C MET A 1 -29.20 12.93 1.26
N THR A 2 -28.23 13.82 1.45
CA THR A 2 -26.82 13.51 1.27
C THR A 2 -26.33 12.80 2.53
N ALA A 3 -26.10 11.50 2.45
CA ALA A 3 -25.34 10.80 3.49
C ALA A 3 -23.95 11.44 3.53
N GLY A 4 -23.62 12.12 4.62
CA GLY A 4 -22.25 12.56 4.85
C GLY A 4 -21.39 11.32 5.00
N THR A 5 -20.49 11.06 4.06
CA THR A 5 -19.42 10.08 4.25
C THR A 5 -18.63 10.52 5.47
N THR A 6 -18.79 9.82 6.60
CA THR A 6 -17.96 10.03 7.78
C THR A 6 -16.55 9.59 7.44
N HIS A 7 -15.70 10.53 7.03
CA HIS A 7 -14.29 10.31 6.76
C HIS A 7 -13.63 9.83 8.06
N ARG A 8 -13.12 8.59 8.08
CA ARG A 8 -12.37 8.05 9.22
C ARG A 8 -10.89 8.22 8.90
N GLU A 9 -10.38 9.38 9.28
CA GLU A 9 -8.97 9.69 9.12
C GLU A 9 -8.12 8.73 9.99
N ALA A 10 -7.04 8.21 9.41
CA ALA A 10 -6.14 7.30 10.10
C ALA A 10 -5.30 8.04 11.17
N PRO A 11 -5.41 7.70 12.47
CA PRO A 11 -4.60 8.32 13.50
C PRO A 11 -3.17 7.75 13.47
N LEU A 12 -2.31 8.35 12.65
CA LEU A 12 -0.91 7.96 12.53
C LEU A 12 -0.14 8.27 13.82
N ALA A 13 0.53 7.26 14.38
CA ALA A 13 1.39 7.45 15.53
C ALA A 13 2.57 8.39 15.19
N TYR A 14 2.97 9.21 16.16
CA TYR A 14 4.13 10.08 16.06
C TYR A 14 5.40 9.41 16.64
N GLU A 15 5.22 8.51 17.61
CA GLU A 15 6.29 7.78 18.29
C GLU A 15 5.94 6.30 18.49
N GLY A 16 6.95 5.48 18.76
CA GLY A 16 6.82 4.04 19.01
C GLY A 16 6.93 3.17 17.76
N ALA A 17 6.83 1.85 17.94
CA ALA A 17 7.11 0.85 16.89
C ALA A 17 6.20 0.96 15.66
N ALA A 18 4.99 1.50 15.81
CA ALA A 18 4.05 1.71 14.71
C ALA A 18 4.18 3.10 14.05
N ALA A 19 5.06 3.99 14.53
CA ALA A 19 5.18 5.33 13.95
C ALA A 19 5.94 5.29 12.62
N PRO A 20 5.36 5.81 11.52
CA PRO A 20 6.03 5.81 10.23
C PRO A 20 7.24 6.77 10.21
N PRO A 21 8.28 6.45 9.41
CA PRO A 21 9.46 7.29 9.26
C PRO A 21 9.09 8.70 8.80
N ARG A 22 9.66 9.71 9.49
CA ARG A 22 9.46 11.12 9.17
C ARG A 22 10.79 11.87 9.12
N SER A 23 10.82 12.91 8.29
CA SER A 23 11.89 13.90 8.26
C SER A 23 11.27 15.28 8.27
N ASN A 24 11.64 16.10 9.25
CA ASN A 24 11.06 17.42 9.47
C ASN A 24 9.51 17.43 9.54
N GLY A 25 8.93 16.39 10.16
CA GLY A 25 7.47 16.23 10.32
C GLY A 25 6.74 15.57 9.15
N GLU A 26 7.36 15.50 7.97
CA GLU A 26 6.78 14.89 6.77
C GLU A 26 7.10 13.41 6.67
N LEU A 27 6.18 12.62 6.09
CA LEU A 27 6.40 11.20 5.83
C LEU A 27 7.50 11.01 4.78
N VAL A 28 8.42 10.10 5.05
CA VAL A 28 9.51 9.75 4.15
C VAL A 28 9.23 8.41 3.50
N PHE A 29 9.42 8.36 2.19
CA PHE A 29 9.38 7.15 1.37
C PHE A 29 10.68 7.06 0.58
N THR A 30 11.36 5.93 0.68
CA THR A 30 12.62 5.63 0.00
C THR A 30 12.36 5.06 -1.40
N GLU A 31 11.27 4.31 -1.55
CA GLU A 31 10.91 3.64 -2.80
C GLU A 31 9.47 4.00 -3.22
N PRO A 32 9.16 4.05 -4.54
CA PRO A 32 7.83 4.42 -5.02
C PRO A 32 6.68 3.52 -4.54
N TRP A 33 6.97 2.27 -4.19
CA TRP A 33 5.95 1.34 -3.69
C TRP A 33 5.55 1.65 -2.24
N GLU A 34 6.42 2.29 -1.45
CA GLU A 34 6.18 2.55 -0.02
C GLU A 34 5.03 3.53 0.17
N SER A 35 4.98 4.60 -0.63
CA SER A 35 3.87 5.55 -0.62
C SER A 35 2.55 4.93 -1.08
N ARG A 36 2.61 3.98 -2.02
CA ARG A 36 1.43 3.22 -2.46
C ARG A 36 0.92 2.29 -1.36
N ALA A 37 1.81 1.56 -0.68
CA ALA A 37 1.45 0.69 0.44
C ALA A 37 0.82 1.48 1.59
N PHE A 38 1.39 2.64 1.91
CA PHE A 38 0.83 3.57 2.87
C PHE A 38 -0.58 4.05 2.45
N GLY A 39 -0.70 4.55 1.23
CA GLY A 39 -1.98 5.04 0.69
C GLY A 39 -3.06 3.96 0.65
N MET A 40 -2.72 2.71 0.32
CA MET A 40 -3.66 1.59 0.32
C MET A 40 -4.22 1.33 1.72
N ALA A 41 -3.37 1.25 2.75
CA ALA A 41 -3.83 1.04 4.12
C ALA A 41 -4.75 2.16 4.61
N VAL A 42 -4.38 3.43 4.36
CA VAL A 42 -5.20 4.58 4.75
C VAL A 42 -6.53 4.60 4.00
N SER A 43 -6.52 4.33 2.69
CA SER A 43 -7.74 4.34 1.87
C SER A 43 -8.70 3.21 2.26
N LEU A 44 -8.18 2.02 2.57
CA LEU A 44 -8.98 0.89 3.04
C LEU A 44 -9.59 1.15 4.42
N HIS A 45 -8.83 1.78 5.32
CA HIS A 45 -9.36 2.19 6.61
C HIS A 45 -10.50 3.20 6.46
N ASP A 46 -10.30 4.23 5.63
CA ASP A 46 -11.31 5.26 5.41
C ASP A 46 -12.57 4.69 4.75
N ALA A 47 -12.41 3.72 3.85
CA ALA A 47 -13.52 2.96 3.27
C ALA A 47 -14.22 2.03 4.28
N GLY A 48 -13.71 1.91 5.52
CA GLY A 48 -14.29 1.08 6.57
C GLY A 48 -13.98 -0.40 6.46
N ALA A 49 -13.00 -0.80 5.64
CA ALA A 49 -12.63 -2.21 5.46
C ALA A 49 -12.04 -2.82 6.73
N PHE A 50 -11.40 -2.03 7.58
CA PHE A 50 -10.96 -2.44 8.91
C PHE A 50 -10.86 -1.23 9.85
N ALA A 51 -10.86 -1.49 11.15
CA ALA A 51 -10.60 -0.47 12.16
C ALA A 51 -9.09 -0.23 12.32
N TRP A 52 -8.65 1.04 12.31
CA TRP A 52 -7.24 1.40 12.45
C TRP A 52 -6.51 0.76 13.64
N PRO A 53 -7.10 0.65 14.85
CA PRO A 53 -6.43 0.00 15.97
C PRO A 53 -6.07 -1.47 15.72
N VAL A 54 -6.84 -2.18 14.88
CA VAL A 54 -6.55 -3.57 14.50
C VAL A 54 -5.28 -3.63 13.66
N PHE A 55 -5.17 -2.75 12.66
CA PHE A 55 -3.96 -2.61 11.85
C PHE A 55 -2.75 -2.18 12.67
N GLN A 56 -2.92 -1.20 13.56
CA GLN A 56 -1.83 -0.74 14.43
C GLN A 56 -1.30 -1.86 15.33
N GLN A 57 -2.17 -2.70 15.90
CA GLN A 57 -1.77 -3.85 16.70
C GLN A 57 -1.03 -4.90 15.87
N ALA A 58 -1.52 -5.22 14.68
CA ALA A 58 -0.86 -6.13 13.75
C ALA A 58 0.55 -5.62 13.36
N LEU A 59 0.68 -4.31 13.11
CA LEU A 59 1.97 -3.69 12.82
C LEU A 59 2.94 -3.82 13.99
N ILE A 60 2.51 -3.50 15.21
CA ILE A 60 3.35 -3.65 16.41
C ILE A 60 3.84 -5.09 16.55
N ALA A 61 2.95 -6.07 16.33
CA ALA A 61 3.31 -7.48 16.39
C ALA A 61 4.38 -7.84 15.34
N ARG A 62 4.21 -7.39 14.09
CA ARG A 62 5.19 -7.61 13.01
C ARG A 62 6.55 -6.99 13.28
N VAL A 63 6.57 -5.76 13.81
CA VAL A 63 7.82 -5.10 14.18
C VAL A 63 8.51 -5.87 15.30
N ALA A 64 7.78 -6.29 16.33
CA ALA A 64 8.35 -7.06 17.44
C ALA A 64 8.90 -8.43 16.99
N GLU A 65 8.19 -9.14 16.11
CA GLU A 65 8.65 -10.39 15.51
C GLU A 65 9.94 -10.19 14.70
N TRP A 66 10.00 -9.12 13.90
CA TRP A 66 11.18 -8.80 13.11
C TRP A 66 12.38 -8.46 14.01
N GLU A 67 12.19 -7.64 15.03
CA GLU A 67 13.23 -7.24 15.99
C GLU A 67 13.78 -8.46 16.75
N ALA A 68 12.91 -9.38 17.15
CA ALA A 68 13.32 -10.62 17.81
C ALA A 68 14.16 -11.52 16.89
N ALA A 69 13.87 -11.53 15.58
CA ALA A 69 14.62 -12.31 14.59
C ALA A 69 15.92 -11.62 14.12
N HIS A 70 16.01 -10.30 14.24
CA HIS A 70 17.14 -9.48 13.76
C HIS A 70 17.68 -8.58 14.89
N PRO A 71 18.37 -9.17 15.89
CA PRO A 71 18.81 -8.45 17.08
C PRO A 71 19.87 -7.36 16.80
N ASP A 72 20.52 -7.41 15.65
CA ASP A 72 21.46 -6.39 15.18
C ASP A 72 20.78 -5.19 14.49
N GLY A 73 19.49 -5.32 14.15
CA GLY A 73 18.65 -4.25 13.60
C GLY A 73 19.07 -3.75 12.21
N VAL A 74 20.01 -4.45 11.55
CA VAL A 74 20.56 -4.01 10.27
C VAL A 74 19.53 -4.23 9.16
N GLY A 75 19.29 -3.18 8.37
CA GLY A 75 18.43 -3.27 7.19
C GLY A 75 16.93 -3.28 7.49
N TYR A 76 16.50 -2.79 8.66
CA TYR A 76 15.08 -2.69 9.00
C TYR A 76 14.29 -1.92 7.93
N ARG A 77 13.26 -2.57 7.38
CA ARG A 77 12.40 -1.99 6.34
C ARG A 77 10.99 -1.81 6.86
N TYR A 78 10.73 -0.63 7.43
CA TYR A 78 9.45 -0.29 8.06
C TYR A 78 8.24 -0.57 7.16
N TYR A 79 8.28 -0.12 5.91
CA TYR A 79 7.14 -0.29 5.00
C TYR A 79 6.92 -1.74 4.53
N GLU A 80 7.89 -2.63 4.71
CA GLU A 80 7.68 -4.07 4.51
C GLU A 80 6.88 -4.67 5.68
N GLN A 81 7.13 -4.20 6.90
CA GLN A 81 6.34 -4.60 8.07
C GLN A 81 4.92 -4.01 8.01
N TRP A 82 4.80 -2.77 7.52
CA TRP A 82 3.52 -2.13 7.20
C TRP A 82 2.68 -2.97 6.23
N LEU A 83 3.28 -3.39 5.11
CA LEU A 83 2.59 -4.19 4.11
C LEU A 83 2.23 -5.57 4.66
N SER A 84 3.13 -6.22 5.40
CA SER A 84 2.86 -7.53 6.01
C SER A 84 1.73 -7.47 7.04
N ALA A 85 1.66 -6.40 7.84
CA ALA A 85 0.56 -6.19 8.77
C ALA A 85 -0.77 -5.94 8.06
N LEU A 86 -0.76 -5.23 6.92
CA LEU A 86 -1.95 -5.02 6.11
C LEU A 86 -2.45 -6.34 5.52
N GLU A 87 -1.54 -7.18 5.03
CA GLU A 87 -1.84 -8.53 4.56
C GLU A 87 -2.52 -9.38 5.64
N ASP A 88 -2.00 -9.38 6.87
CA ASP A 88 -2.57 -10.15 7.98
C ASP A 88 -3.98 -9.69 8.36
N VAL A 89 -4.22 -8.38 8.37
CA VAL A 89 -5.55 -7.83 8.69
C VAL A 89 -6.57 -8.20 7.63
N LEU A 90 -6.21 -8.09 6.35
CA LEU A 90 -7.13 -8.39 5.25
C LEU A 90 -7.43 -9.89 5.12
N ASP A 91 -6.46 -10.74 5.43
CA ASP A 91 -6.64 -12.19 5.46
C ASP A 91 -7.49 -12.62 6.66
N GLY A 92 -7.20 -12.09 7.84
CA GLY A 92 -7.92 -12.43 9.08
C GLY A 92 -9.39 -11.99 9.09
N ASP A 93 -9.71 -10.87 8.43
CA ASP A 93 -11.09 -10.40 8.26
C ASP A 93 -11.82 -11.08 7.09
N GLY A 94 -11.10 -11.84 6.26
CA GLY A 94 -11.65 -12.54 5.09
C GLY A 94 -11.96 -11.64 3.89
N THR A 95 -11.61 -10.35 3.97
CA THR A 95 -11.85 -9.35 2.92
C THR A 95 -10.98 -9.63 1.68
N VAL A 96 -9.69 -9.98 1.85
CA VAL A 96 -8.82 -10.44 0.77
C VAL A 96 -7.95 -11.59 1.27
N PRO A 97 -8.18 -12.83 0.82
CA PRO A 97 -7.30 -13.94 1.17
C PRO A 97 -5.88 -13.71 0.68
N LEU A 98 -4.90 -13.85 1.56
CA LEU A 98 -3.49 -13.58 1.27
C LEU A 98 -2.97 -14.44 0.11
N ALA A 99 -3.41 -15.69 0.04
CA ALA A 99 -3.04 -16.59 -1.06
C ALA A 99 -3.50 -16.05 -2.42
N GLN A 100 -4.69 -15.44 -2.49
CA GLN A 100 -5.20 -14.85 -3.74
C GLN A 100 -4.42 -13.58 -4.10
N ALA A 101 -4.15 -12.71 -3.14
CA ALA A 101 -3.33 -11.51 -3.35
C ALA A 101 -1.94 -11.88 -3.88
N ARG A 102 -1.29 -12.90 -3.30
CA ARG A 102 0.02 -13.39 -3.74
C ARG A 102 -0.02 -14.01 -5.12
N SER A 103 -1.05 -14.77 -5.45
CA SER A 103 -1.23 -15.32 -6.82
C SER A 103 -1.27 -14.18 -7.84
N ARG A 104 -2.10 -13.16 -7.58
CA ARG A 104 -2.23 -12.00 -8.47
C ARG A 104 -0.95 -11.20 -8.59
N ALA A 105 -0.23 -11.01 -7.48
CA ALA A 105 1.07 -10.34 -7.50
C ALA A 105 2.09 -11.10 -8.36
N GLY A 106 2.12 -12.43 -8.26
CA GLY A 106 2.96 -13.29 -9.10
C GLY A 106 2.61 -13.20 -10.59
N GLU A 107 1.32 -13.22 -10.94
CA GLU A 107 0.85 -13.02 -12.32
C GLU A 107 1.32 -11.67 -12.87
N LEU A 108 1.17 -10.59 -12.10
CA LEU A 108 1.57 -9.24 -12.50
C LEU A 108 3.08 -9.09 -12.65
N ALA A 109 3.87 -9.65 -11.72
CA ALA A 109 5.34 -9.63 -11.80
C ALA A 109 5.88 -10.45 -12.98
N GLY A 110 5.14 -11.48 -13.40
CA GLY A 110 5.46 -12.28 -14.59
C GLY A 110 5.10 -11.62 -15.92
N ARG A 111 4.36 -10.50 -15.94
CA ARG A 111 4.01 -9.79 -17.18
C ARG A 111 5.26 -9.10 -17.73
N PRO A 112 5.64 -9.33 -19.00
CA PRO A 112 6.77 -8.62 -19.60
C PRO A 112 6.47 -7.12 -19.67
N ALA A 113 7.41 -6.31 -19.21
CA ALA A 113 7.37 -4.85 -19.32
C ALA A 113 7.43 -4.47 -20.81
N GLY A 114 6.27 -4.24 -21.43
CA GLY A 114 6.17 -3.92 -22.86
C GLY A 114 4.80 -4.07 -23.51
N TYR A 115 3.84 -4.75 -22.86
CA TYR A 115 2.48 -4.89 -23.40
C TYR A 115 1.47 -4.00 -22.68
N ASP A 116 1.66 -2.69 -22.71
CA ASP A 116 0.62 -1.69 -22.41
C ASP A 116 0.78 -0.47 -23.35
N HIS A 117 1.07 -0.71 -24.63
CA HIS A 117 0.81 0.25 -25.72
C HIS A 117 0.48 -0.54 -27.00
N GLU A 118 -0.71 -1.13 -27.07
CA GLU A 118 -1.28 -1.37 -28.40
C GLU A 118 -1.79 -0.01 -28.91
N HIS A 119 -0.87 0.78 -29.48
CA HIS A 119 -1.27 1.82 -30.42
C HIS A 119 -1.96 1.11 -31.56
N ALA A 120 -3.30 1.10 -31.56
CA ALA A 120 -4.06 0.72 -32.74
C ALA A 120 -3.53 1.56 -33.92
N PRO A 121 -3.04 0.95 -35.02
CA PRO A 121 -2.58 1.69 -36.17
C PRO A 121 -3.81 2.11 -36.96
N GLY A 122 -4.36 3.28 -36.64
CA GLY A 122 -5.55 3.76 -37.33
C GLY A 122 -6.03 5.11 -36.85
N GLU A 123 -5.35 6.18 -37.26
CA GLU A 123 -6.00 7.28 -37.96
C GLU A 123 -4.92 8.25 -38.44
N GLY A 124 -4.70 8.24 -39.76
CA GLY A 124 -3.83 9.19 -40.43
C GLY A 124 -4.35 10.60 -40.20
N HIS A 125 -3.63 11.38 -39.40
CA HIS A 125 -3.76 12.83 -39.41
C HIS A 125 -3.13 13.37 -40.69
N GLY A 126 -3.88 13.26 -41.79
CA GLY A 126 -3.63 13.98 -43.01
C GLY A 126 -3.89 15.46 -42.78
N HIS A 127 -2.88 16.20 -42.33
CA HIS A 127 -2.92 17.65 -42.39
C HIS A 127 -2.60 18.09 -43.81
N GLY A 128 -3.65 18.16 -44.64
CA GLY A 128 -3.62 18.69 -45.99
C GLY A 128 -4.89 19.48 -46.34
N HIS A 129 -4.68 20.76 -46.67
CA HIS A 129 -5.56 21.71 -47.39
C HIS A 129 -6.71 22.34 -46.59
N GLY A 130 -7.03 23.63 -46.72
CA GLY A 130 -6.59 24.77 -47.54
C GLY A 130 -7.00 26.05 -46.79
N HIS A 131 -6.86 27.30 -47.25
CA HIS A 131 -6.75 27.90 -48.57
C HIS A 131 -6.28 29.36 -48.38
#